data_AF-W1XDV9-F1
#
_entry.id   AF-W1XDV9-F1
#
_cell.length_a   1.000
_cell.length_b   1.000
_cell.length_c   1.000
_cell.angle_alpha   90.00
_cell.angle_beta   90.00
_cell.angle_gamma   90.00
#
_symmetry.space_group_name_H-M   'P 1'
#
loop_
_entity.id
_entity.type
_entity.pdbx_description
1 polymer ?
#
loop_
_entity_poly.entity_id
_entity_poly.type
_entity_poly.pdbx_seq_one_letter_code
_entity_poly.pdbx_strand_id
1 'polypeptide(L)' 'PSIYKEQHSVSLSQKEDTLLTIKGRHDPCVALRAVPVIEAVTALVILDFLGDIDHELR' A
#
# COMPACT_ATOMS: atom_id res chain seq x y z
N PRO A 1 -8.06 -2.17 5.24
CA PRO A 1 -9.04 -1.09 5.04
C PRO A 1 -9.56 -0.57 6.38
N SER A 2 -9.50 0.75 6.56
CA SER A 2 -10.07 1.40 7.73
C SER A 2 -11.59 1.45 7.61
N ILE A 3 -12.30 1.16 8.70
CA ILE A 3 -13.77 1.21 8.75
C ILE A 3 -14.18 2.45 9.56
N TYR A 4 -15.25 3.14 9.17
CA TYR A 4 -15.73 4.35 9.85
C TYR A 4 -16.50 4.07 11.16
N LYS A 5 -16.42 2.84 11.68
CA LYS A 5 -16.94 2.52 13.00
C LYS A 5 -15.93 3.00 14.06
N GLU A 6 -16.44 3.42 15.20
CA GLU A 6 -15.58 3.71 16.35
C GLU A 6 -14.91 2.41 16.85
N GLN A 7 -13.63 2.50 17.19
CA GLN A 7 -12.81 1.36 17.58
C GLN A 7 -11.93 1.72 18.78
N HIS A 8 -11.75 0.79 19.72
CA HIS A 8 -10.75 0.95 20.77
C HIS A 8 -9.33 0.86 20.17
N SER A 9 -8.45 1.75 20.61
CA SER A 9 -7.05 1.83 20.19
C SER A 9 -6.20 2.45 21.31
N VAL A 10 -4.92 2.69 21.05
CA VAL A 10 -3.98 3.32 21.98
C VAL A 10 -3.35 4.55 21.34
N SER A 11 -3.33 5.66 22.08
CA SER A 11 -2.62 6.88 21.69
C SER A 11 -1.12 6.70 21.97
N LEU A 12 -0.29 6.59 20.93
CA LEU A 12 1.16 6.40 21.11
C LEU A 12 1.86 7.62 21.73
N SER A 13 1.32 8.83 21.54
CA SER A 13 1.87 10.06 22.11
C SER A 13 1.50 10.24 23.59
N GLN A 14 0.26 9.92 23.96
CA GLN A 14 -0.23 10.05 25.35
C GLN A 14 -0.04 8.77 26.18
N LYS A 15 0.25 7.64 25.53
CA LYS A 15 0.42 6.30 26.14
C LYS A 15 -0.80 5.84 26.94
N GLU A 16 -1.99 6.12 26.42
CA GLU A 16 -3.27 5.77 27.04
C GLU A 16 -4.27 5.22 26.03
N ASP A 17 -5.30 4.54 26.55
CA ASP A 17 -6.41 4.02 25.74
C ASP A 17 -7.21 5.17 25.11
N THR A 18 -7.62 5.00 23.87
CA THR A 18 -8.43 5.98 23.15
C THR A 18 -9.46 5.31 22.24
N LEU A 19 -10.49 6.06 21.87
CA LEU A 19 -11.40 5.70 20.80
C LEU A 19 -10.89 6.31 19.48
N LEU A 20 -10.72 5.45 18.48
CA LEU A 20 -10.33 5.82 17.13
C LEU A 20 -11.57 5.88 16.24
N THR A 21 -11.83 7.06 15.69
CA THR A 21 -12.80 7.27 14.62
C THR A 21 -12.08 7.79 13.40
N ILE A 22 -12.15 7.02 12.31
CA ILE A 22 -11.46 7.31 11.06
C ILE A 22 -12.06 8.56 10.40
N LYS A 23 -11.19 9.48 9.96
CA LYS A 23 -11.56 10.68 9.21
C LYS A 23 -10.88 10.69 7.85
N GLY A 24 -11.40 11.50 6.92
CA GLY A 24 -10.86 11.65 5.56
C GLY A 24 -11.41 10.64 4.56
N ARG A 25 -10.91 10.67 3.32
CA ARG A 25 -11.34 9.78 2.22
C ARG A 25 -10.50 8.49 2.26
N HIS A 26 -11.13 7.38 2.62
CA HIS A 26 -10.53 6.05 2.56
C HIS A 26 -11.23 5.26 1.46
N ASP A 27 -10.46 4.57 0.63
CA ASP A 27 -11.06 3.72 -0.39
C ASP A 27 -11.58 2.44 0.27
N PRO A 28 -12.88 2.14 0.14
CA PRO A 28 -13.46 0.94 0.73
C PRO A 28 -12.92 -0.34 0.05
N CYS A 29 -12.50 -0.22 -1.21
CA CYS A 29 -11.91 -1.30 -1.98
C CYS A 29 -10.73 -0.77 -2.83
N VAL A 30 -9.51 -1.18 -2.48
CA VAL A 30 -8.30 -0.85 -3.27
C VAL A 30 -8.07 -1.84 -4.41
N ALA A 31 -8.70 -3.01 -4.38
CA ALA A 31 -8.41 -4.13 -5.29
C ALA A 31 -8.53 -3.74 -6.78
N LEU A 32 -9.54 -2.94 -7.13
CA LEU A 32 -9.73 -2.49 -8.52
C LEU A 32 -8.60 -1.60 -9.03
N ARG A 33 -7.94 -0.83 -8.15
CA ARG A 33 -6.79 0.01 -8.50
C ARG A 33 -5.46 -0.73 -8.35
N ALA A 34 -5.44 -1.89 -7.70
CA ALA A 34 -4.22 -2.65 -7.51
C ALA A 34 -3.71 -3.25 -8.83
N VAL A 35 -4.61 -3.68 -9.72
CA VAL A 35 -4.25 -4.29 -11.01
C VAL A 35 -3.33 -3.40 -11.86
N PRO A 36 -3.71 -2.16 -12.22
CA PRO A 36 -2.83 -1.30 -13.04
C PRO A 36 -1.49 -0.98 -12.35
N VAL A 37 -1.47 -0.92 -11.01
CA VAL A 37 -0.21 -0.72 -10.24
C VAL A 37 0.70 -1.93 -10.37
N ILE A 38 0.15 -3.14 -10.19
CA ILE A 38 0.92 -4.39 -10.27
C ILE A 38 1.44 -4.60 -11.70
N GLU A 39 0.64 -4.31 -12.72
CA GLU A 39 1.07 -4.41 -14.12
C GLU A 39 2.25 -3.49 -14.42
N ALA A 40 2.18 -2.23 -13.98
CA ALA A 40 3.27 -1.27 -14.15
C ALA A 40 4.54 -1.69 -13.41
N VAL A 41 4.43 -2.10 -12.15
CA VAL A 41 5.58 -2.57 -11.36
C VAL A 41 6.20 -3.82 -11.98
N THR A 42 5.37 -4.76 -12.45
CA THR A 42 5.84 -5.98 -13.12
C THR A 42 6.62 -5.65 -14.39
N ALA A 43 6.13 -4.71 -15.21
CA ALA A 43 6.84 -4.26 -16.40
C ALA A 43 8.20 -3.63 -16.08
N LEU A 44 8.28 -2.83 -15.01
CA LEU A 44 9.55 -2.24 -14.55
C LEU A 44 10.55 -3.31 -14.12
N VAL A 45 10.10 -4.31 -13.34
CA VAL A 45 10.98 -5.42 -12.89
C VAL A 45 11.46 -6.26 -14.08
N ILE A 46 10.61 -6.52 -15.06
CA ILE A 46 11.01 -7.23 -16.28
C ILE A 46 12.07 -6.44 -17.04
N LEU A 47 11.89 -5.12 -17.17
CA LEU A 47 12.87 -4.26 -17.85
C LEU A 47 14.23 -4.27 -17.13
N ASP A 48 14.23 -4.15 -15.81
CA ASP A 48 15.44 -4.19 -14.97
C ASP A 48 16.19 -5.52 -15.19
N PHE A 49 15.47 -6.63 -15.11
CA PHE A 49 16.03 -7.96 -15.30
C PHE A 49 16.62 -8.18 -16.70
N LEU A 50 15.96 -7.67 -17.74
CA LEU A 50 16.51 -7.73 -19.10
C LEU A 50 17.75 -6.85 -19.27
N GLY A 51 17.80 -5.70 -18.60
CA GLY A 51 18.96 -4.81 -18.59
C GLY A 51 20.18 -5.47 -17.94
N ASP A 52 19.98 -6.14 -16.80
CA ASP A 52 21.04 -6.89 -16.11
C ASP A 52 21.56 -8.03 -16.99
N ILE A 53 20.66 -8.79 -17.65
CA ILE A 53 21.06 -9.86 -18.58
C ILE A 53 21.85 -9.31 -19.78
N ASP A 54 21.42 -8.20 -20.40
CA ASP A 54 22.16 -7.58 -21.51
C ASP A 54 23.54 -7.09 -21.06
N HIS A 55 23.68 -6.62 -19.81
CA HIS A 55 24.98 -6.25 -19.24
C HIS A 55 25.88 -7.48 -18.99
N GLU A 56 25.34 -8.60 -18.49
CA GLU A 56 26.13 -9.83 -18.26
C GLU A 56 26.57 -10.54 -19.54
N LEU A 57 25.81 -10.40 -20.63
CA LEU A 57 26.11 -11.03 -21.92
C LEU A 57 27.06 -10.22 -22.82
N ARG A 58 27.37 -8.97 -22.45
CA ARG A 58 28.32 -8.08 -23.14
C ARG A 58 29.69 -8.12 -22.49
#